data_AF-A0A7X5N5S2-F1
#
_entry.id   AF-A0A7X5N5S2-F1
#
_cell.length_a   1.000
_cell.length_b   1.000
_cell.length_c   1.000
_cell.angle_alpha   90.00
_cell.angle_beta   90.00
_cell.angle_gamma   90.00
#
_symmetry.space_group_name_H-M   'P 1'
#
loop_
_entity.id
_entity.type
_entity.pdbx_description
1 polymer ?
#
loop_
_entity_poly.entity_id
_entity_poly.type
_entity_poly.pdbx_seq_one_letter_code
_entity_poly.pdbx_strand_id
1 'polypeptide(L)'
;IVTDVAGTTRDTLHEAIQLDGFELTLVDTAGLRDGGDAIEREGMRRARAELQRADLALVVLDARDPQAARDAIGDAIDAVP
;
A
#
# COMPACT_ATOMS: atom_id res chain seq x y z
N ILE A 1 4.65 -8.91 -18.73
CA ILE A 1 5.68 -9.78 -19.34
C ILE A 1 5.83 -10.98 -18.42
N VAL A 2 5.39 -12.16 -18.86
CA VAL A 2 5.35 -13.41 -18.09
C VAL A 2 6.50 -14.29 -18.56
N THR A 3 7.19 -14.97 -17.65
CA THR A 3 8.19 -16.01 -17.96
C THR A 3 7.98 -17.18 -17.03
N ASP A 4 8.09 -18.41 -17.55
CA ASP A 4 7.82 -19.69 -16.87
C ASP A 4 8.87 -20.11 -15.83
N VAL A 5 9.21 -19.22 -14.89
CA VAL A 5 10.09 -19.54 -13.76
C VAL A 5 9.26 -19.56 -12.48
N ALA A 6 9.22 -20.71 -11.81
CA ALA A 6 8.67 -20.83 -10.46
C ALA A 6 9.46 -19.89 -9.53
N GLY A 7 8.77 -18.90 -8.96
CA GLY A 7 9.38 -17.75 -8.28
C GLY A 7 9.11 -16.39 -8.96
N THR A 8 8.13 -16.32 -9.84
CA THR A 8 7.65 -15.05 -10.43
C THR A 8 6.49 -14.49 -9.62
N THR A 9 6.76 -13.87 -8.48
CA THR A 9 5.82 -12.88 -7.90
C THR A 9 6.40 -11.50 -8.09
N ARG A 10 5.99 -10.89 -9.22
CA ARG A 10 6.21 -9.47 -9.54
C ARG A 10 4.97 -8.64 -9.19
N ASP A 11 4.00 -9.28 -8.54
CA ASP A 11 2.86 -8.68 -7.89
C ASP A 11 3.34 -8.07 -6.56
N THR A 12 2.62 -7.08 -6.05
CA THR A 12 2.83 -6.49 -4.72
C THR A 12 3.29 -7.54 -3.70
N LEU A 13 4.26 -7.20 -2.85
CA LEU A 13 4.75 -8.13 -1.82
C LEU A 13 3.59 -8.44 -0.88
N HIS A 14 3.00 -9.61 -1.09
CA HIS A 14 1.93 -10.17 -0.27
C HIS A 14 2.57 -11.18 0.67
N GLU A 15 2.53 -10.90 1.96
CA GLU A 15 3.03 -11.80 2.99
C GLU A 15 1.88 -12.25 3.89
N ALA A 16 1.68 -13.56 3.97
CA ALA A 16 0.74 -14.15 4.91
C ALA A 16 1.40 -14.28 6.28
N ILE A 17 0.77 -13.72 7.30
CA ILE A 17 1.21 -13.83 8.70
C ILE A 17 0.07 -14.37 9.57
N GLN A 18 0.44 -14.93 10.72
CA GLN A 18 -0.49 -15.33 11.77
C GLN A 18 -0.34 -14.37 12.95
N LEU A 19 -1.43 -13.71 13.35
CA LEU A 19 -1.47 -12.81 14.49
C LEU A 19 -2.66 -13.17 15.37
N ASP A 20 -2.40 -13.58 16.61
CA ASP A 20 -3.42 -13.98 17.59
C ASP A 20 -4.48 -14.98 17.06
N GLY A 21 -4.06 -15.88 16.17
CA GLY A 21 -4.91 -16.90 15.55
C GLY A 21 -5.68 -16.43 14.30
N PHE A 22 -5.45 -15.20 13.84
CA PHE A 22 -5.96 -14.68 12.58
C PHE A 22 -4.88 -14.74 11.49
N GLU A 23 -5.27 -15.20 10.31
CA GLU A 23 -4.45 -15.10 9.11
C GLU A 23 -4.63 -13.72 8.49
N LEU A 24 -3.54 -12.98 8.35
CA LEU A 24 -3.51 -11.66 7.72
C LEU A 24 -2.66 -11.72 6.47
N THR A 25 -3.12 -11.12 5.38
CA THR A 25 -2.27 -10.84 4.21
C THR A 25 -1.80 -9.40 4.29
N LEU A 26 -0.51 -9.21 4.52
CA LEU A 26 0.13 -7.89 4.45
C LEU A 26 0.48 -7.57 3.01
N VAL A 27 0.16 -6.35 2.58
CA VAL A 27 0.49 -5.85 1.24
C VAL A 27 1.41 -4.65 1.38
N ASP A 28 2.65 -4.76 0.90
CA ASP A 28 3.57 -3.63 0.86
C ASP A 28 3.18 -2.68 -0.28
N THR A 29 3.03 -1.39 0.03
CA THR A 29 2.56 -0.36 -0.91
C THR A 29 3.52 0.82 -0.97
N ALA A 30 3.53 1.52 -2.10
CA ALA A 30 4.24 2.78 -2.20
C ALA A 30 3.61 3.85 -1.28
N GLY A 31 4.45 4.69 -0.67
CA GLY A 31 3.97 5.83 0.12
C GLY A 31 3.14 6.81 -0.71
N LEU A 32 2.08 7.35 -0.11
CA LEU A 32 1.20 8.33 -0.73
C LEU A 32 1.73 9.75 -0.49
N ARG A 33 1.85 10.52 -1.58
CA ARG A 33 2.23 11.94 -1.58
C ARG A 33 1.84 12.60 -2.89
N ASP A 34 1.94 13.91 -2.95
CA ASP A 34 1.79 14.64 -4.20
C ASP A 34 3.09 14.68 -5.01
N GLY A 35 2.95 14.67 -6.34
CA GLY A 35 4.06 14.82 -7.27
C GLY A 35 4.80 13.51 -7.57
N GLY A 36 6.11 13.60 -7.69
CA GLY A 36 6.98 12.48 -8.06
C GLY A 36 7.10 12.23 -9.57
N ASP A 37 8.06 11.39 -9.96
CA ASP A 37 8.29 11.02 -11.35
C ASP A 37 7.23 10.03 -11.89
N ALA A 38 7.37 9.59 -13.14
CA ALA A 38 6.40 8.68 -13.74
C ALA A 38 6.30 7.32 -13.03
N ILE A 39 7.42 6.84 -12.44
CA ILE A 39 7.49 5.57 -11.73
C ILE A 39 6.83 5.72 -10.37
N GLU A 40 7.13 6.79 -9.64
CA GLU A 40 6.52 7.08 -8.34
C GLU A 40 5.01 7.25 -8.45
N ARG A 41 4.53 7.99 -9.44
CA ARG A 41 3.08 8.15 -9.68
C ARG A 41 2.38 6.82 -9.99
N GLU A 42 3.02 5.95 -10.76
CA GLU A 42 2.48 4.61 -11.01
C GLU A 42 2.47 3.75 -9.74
N GLY A 43 3.49 3.86 -8.89
CA GLY A 43 3.51 3.23 -7.56
C GLY A 43 2.35 3.69 -6.69
N MET A 44 2.12 4.99 -6.60
CA MET A 44 1.01 5.57 -5.82
C MET A 44 -0.36 5.18 -6.39
N ARG A 45 -0.48 5.10 -7.71
CA ARG A 45 -1.72 4.62 -8.37
C ARG A 45 -2.02 3.17 -7.96
N ARG A 46 -1.00 2.31 -7.88
CA ARG A 46 -1.16 0.92 -7.42
C ARG A 46 -1.49 0.86 -5.93
N ALA A 47 -0.79 1.62 -5.08
CA ALA A 47 -1.08 1.70 -3.66
C ALA A 47 -2.55 2.09 -3.38
N ARG A 48 -3.08 3.09 -4.11
CA ARG A 48 -4.50 3.47 -4.04
C ARG A 48 -5.44 2.35 -4.47
N ALA A 49 -5.07 1.56 -5.48
CA ALA A 49 -5.88 0.41 -5.91
C ALA A 49 -5.88 -0.74 -4.89
N GLU A 50 -4.77 -0.97 -4.20
CA GLU A 50 -4.70 -1.95 -3.10
C GLU A 50 -5.54 -1.51 -1.90
N LEU A 51 -5.49 -0.22 -1.52
CA LEU A 51 -6.33 0.33 -0.44
C LEU A 51 -7.82 0.12 -0.69
N GLN A 52 -8.30 0.22 -1.95
CA GLN A 52 -9.70 -0.05 -2.31
C GLN A 52 -10.12 -1.51 -2.11
N ARG A 53 -9.17 -2.43 -2.00
CA ARG A 53 -9.41 -3.87 -1.83
C ARG A 53 -9.10 -4.34 -0.41
N ALA A 54 -8.50 -3.50 0.40
CA ALA A 54 -8.06 -3.84 1.74
C ALA A 54 -9.25 -3.86 2.71
N ASP A 55 -9.29 -4.87 3.57
CA ASP A 55 -10.23 -4.93 4.70
C ASP A 55 -9.77 -4.04 5.87
N LEU A 56 -8.47 -3.71 5.93
CA LEU A 56 -7.86 -2.87 6.95
C LEU A 56 -6.64 -2.13 6.38
N ALA A 57 -6.47 -0.86 6.74
CA ALA A 57 -5.28 -0.08 6.41
C ALA A 57 -4.43 0.20 7.64
N LEU A 58 -3.16 -0.21 7.58
CA LEU A 58 -2.14 0.18 8.55
C LEU A 58 -1.49 1.49 8.09
N VAL A 59 -1.92 2.61 8.68
CA VAL A 59 -1.44 3.94 8.31
C VAL A 59 -0.25 4.35 9.17
N VAL A 60 0.88 4.61 8.53
CA VAL A 60 2.11 5.08 9.19
C VAL A 60 2.37 6.53 8.80
N LEU A 61 2.39 7.42 9.79
CA LEU A 61 2.59 8.87 9.61
C LEU A 61 3.90 9.33 10.24
N ASP A 62 4.54 10.33 9.63
CA ASP A 62 5.69 11.00 10.23
C ASP A 62 5.23 11.92 11.38
N ALA A 63 5.69 11.61 12.60
CA ALA A 63 5.34 12.37 13.78
C ALA A 63 5.98 13.77 13.84
N ARG A 64 7.00 14.05 13.00
CA ARG A 64 7.66 15.36 12.95
C ARG A 64 6.82 16.42 12.24
N ASP A 65 5.98 15.99 11.29
CA ASP A 65 5.00 16.84 10.61
C ASP A 65 3.66 16.09 10.43
N PRO A 66 2.87 15.96 11.51
CA PRO A 66 1.62 15.20 11.48
C PRO A 66 0.53 15.82 10.60
N GLN A 67 0.64 17.11 10.27
CA GLN A 67 -0.35 17.78 9.42
C GLN A 67 -0.05 17.48 7.95
N ALA A 68 1.18 17.71 7.50
CA ALA A 68 1.57 17.38 6.13
C ALA A 68 1.38 15.88 5.84
N ALA A 69 1.67 15.01 6.82
CA ALA A 69 1.46 13.56 6.66
C ALA A 69 -0.02 13.19 6.49
N ARG A 70 -0.94 13.87 7.19
CA ARG A 70 -2.39 13.66 7.02
C ARG A 70 -2.88 14.20 5.69
N ASP A 71 -2.41 15.38 5.29
CA ASP A 71 -2.77 16.00 4.02
C ASP A 71 -2.31 15.11 2.83
N ALA A 72 -1.15 14.48 2.94
CA ALA A 72 -0.61 13.57 1.91
C ALA A 72 -1.43 12.29 1.70
N ILE A 73 -2.09 11.79 2.75
CA ILE A 73 -3.00 10.64 2.66
C ILE A 73 -4.36 11.07 2.13
N GLY A 74 -4.86 12.23 2.57
CA GLY A 74 -6.15 12.76 2.14
C GLY A 74 -7.28 11.77 2.39
N ASP A 75 -8.07 11.52 1.34
CA ASP A 75 -9.21 10.60 1.31
C ASP A 75 -8.84 9.15 0.94
N ALA A 76 -7.55 8.85 0.76
CA ALA A 76 -7.11 7.56 0.21
C ALA A 76 -7.53 6.36 1.06
N ILE A 77 -7.70 6.55 2.37
CA ILE A 77 -8.09 5.50 3.31
C ILE A 77 -9.61 5.41 3.53
N ASP A 78 -10.39 6.36 3.01
CA ASP A 78 -11.85 6.39 3.18
C ASP A 78 -12.55 5.23 2.46
N ALA A 79 -11.85 4.60 1.50
CA ALA A 79 -12.34 3.43 0.77
C ALA A 79 -12.16 2.11 1.54
N VAL A 80 -11.45 2.13 2.67
CA VAL A 80 -11.22 0.97 3.53
C VAL A 80 -12.40 0.86 4.51
N PRO A 81 -13.03 -0.32 4.66
CA PRO A 81 -14.21 -0.52 5.52
C PRO A 81 -14.05 -0.14 6.99
#